data_AF-G0IZN1-F1
#
_entry.id   AF-G0IZN1-F1
#
_cell.length_a   1.000
_cell.length_b   1.000
_cell.length_c   1.000
_cell.angle_alpha   90.00
_cell.angle_beta   90.00
_cell.angle_gamma   90.00
#
_symmetry.space_group_name_H-M   'P 1'
#
loop_
_entity.id
_entity.type
_entity.pdbx_description
1 polymer ?
#
loop_
_entity_poly.entity_id
_entity_poly.type
_entity_poly.pdbx_seq_one_letter_code
_entity_poly.pdbx_strand_id
1 'polypeptide(L)'
;MEKTWASGALELLKHADEHINKGEAFDQRIAFISIDNSVETAIRTFIFMPFSLSKVKFSFKEKEEIGNSFPKMVNLLNEKANNKISGIELSDIEFYHRLRNQLYHDGTGLSVDKNHLEAYKTIGELLLKNLFNIEFNYSTTDKSLSSLIILWEEIDKLIKQLFLTNNIDFSRTFKWEEALQKNIFTEHQISLFTELKRIRNEQVHSLSNEINLTRISYGIEIASELRKTLEKEMKDNILTYFKEHPTEVFAIRAIGHIFSISKSFATQIIESLEKEGKLISGIEEETGIKLFQIC
;
A
#
# COMPACT_ATOMS: atom_id res chain seq x y z
N MET A 1 -14.52 15.57 15.04
CA MET A 1 -13.17 15.45 14.46
C MET A 1 -12.48 14.34 15.21
N GLU A 2 -12.22 13.21 14.56
CA GLU A 2 -11.45 12.14 15.19
C GLU A 2 -10.07 12.71 15.57
N LYS A 3 -9.66 12.56 16.84
CA LYS A 3 -8.34 13.00 17.31
C LYS A 3 -7.28 12.01 16.82
N THR A 4 -7.03 12.02 15.52
CA THR A 4 -5.91 11.31 14.91
C THR A 4 -4.77 12.31 14.68
N TRP A 5 -3.52 11.87 14.85
CA TRP A 5 -2.34 12.67 14.53
C TRP A 5 -2.33 13.10 13.05
N ALA A 6 -3.00 12.33 12.20
CA ALA A 6 -3.19 12.63 10.78
C ALA A 6 -4.27 13.69 10.48
N SER A 7 -4.95 14.26 11.48
CA SER A 7 -6.10 15.17 11.27
C SER A 7 -5.83 16.29 10.27
N GLY A 8 -4.65 16.93 10.32
CA GLY A 8 -4.29 17.97 9.35
C GLY A 8 -4.12 17.44 7.92
N ALA A 9 -3.51 16.26 7.75
CA ALA A 9 -3.37 15.63 6.44
C ALA A 9 -4.73 15.15 5.89
N LEU A 10 -5.59 14.61 6.76
CA LEU A 10 -6.96 14.21 6.40
C LEU A 10 -7.83 15.39 6.00
N GLU A 11 -7.72 16.52 6.70
CA GLU A 11 -8.43 17.75 6.36
C GLU A 11 -8.04 18.24 4.96
N LEU A 12 -6.74 18.26 4.65
CA LEU A 12 -6.24 18.63 3.32
C LEU A 12 -6.74 17.68 2.22
N LEU A 13 -6.75 16.37 2.48
CA LEU A 13 -7.24 15.39 1.52
C LEU A 13 -8.76 15.51 1.29
N LYS A 14 -9.53 15.74 2.36
CA LYS A 14 -10.97 16.02 2.27
C LYS A 14 -11.23 17.30 1.47
N HIS A 15 -10.42 18.34 1.68
CA HIS A 15 -10.53 19.56 0.90
C HIS A 15 -10.23 19.32 -0.59
N ALA A 16 -9.26 18.44 -0.89
CA ALA A 16 -9.03 18.02 -2.26
C ALA A 16 -10.27 17.35 -2.88
N ASP A 17 -10.97 16.49 -2.15
CA ASP A 17 -12.21 15.85 -2.62
C ASP A 17 -13.31 16.87 -2.95
N GLU A 18 -13.46 17.92 -2.13
CA GLU A 18 -14.42 19.01 -2.37
C GLU A 18 -14.15 19.71 -3.71
N HIS A 19 -12.88 19.84 -4.09
CA HIS A 19 -12.48 20.40 -5.38
C HIS A 19 -12.59 19.39 -6.53
N ILE A 20 -12.21 18.13 -6.33
CA ILE A 20 -12.39 17.05 -7.34
C ILE A 20 -13.85 16.98 -7.79
N ASN A 21 -14.79 17.08 -6.84
CA ASN A 21 -16.23 17.00 -7.10
C ASN A 21 -16.78 18.14 -7.96
N LYS A 22 -16.11 19.30 -8.00
CA LYS A 22 -16.49 20.44 -8.86
C LYS A 22 -16.03 20.23 -10.30
N GLY A 23 -14.91 19.54 -10.49
CA GLY A 23 -14.45 19.08 -11.81
C GLY A 23 -13.92 20.17 -12.75
N GLU A 24 -13.89 21.44 -12.34
CA GLU A 24 -13.31 22.51 -13.16
C GLU A 24 -11.78 22.43 -13.19
N ALA A 25 -11.16 22.92 -14.26
CA ALA A 25 -9.69 22.92 -14.41
C ALA A 25 -8.96 23.62 -13.25
N PHE A 26 -9.55 24.68 -12.71
CA PHE A 26 -9.02 25.35 -11.52
C PHE A 26 -9.13 24.45 -10.28
N ASP A 27 -10.30 23.86 -10.04
CA ASP A 27 -10.50 22.97 -8.90
C ASP A 27 -9.61 21.74 -8.97
N GLN A 28 -9.39 21.15 -10.15
CA GLN A 28 -8.45 20.04 -10.32
C GLN A 28 -7.02 20.41 -9.90
N ARG A 29 -6.56 21.62 -10.22
CA ARG A 29 -5.26 22.12 -9.73
C ARG A 29 -5.26 22.28 -8.22
N ILE A 30 -6.29 22.92 -7.65
CA ILE A 30 -6.36 23.12 -6.20
C ILE A 30 -6.41 21.77 -5.48
N ALA A 31 -7.19 20.82 -5.99
CA ALA A 31 -7.23 19.46 -5.46
C ALA A 31 -5.84 18.80 -5.49
N PHE A 32 -5.13 18.89 -6.62
CA PHE A 32 -3.80 18.30 -6.75
C PHE A 32 -2.79 18.89 -5.75
N ILE A 33 -2.86 20.20 -5.54
CA ILE A 33 -2.06 20.92 -4.55
C ILE A 33 -2.41 20.48 -3.13
N SER A 34 -3.70 20.37 -2.83
CA SER A 34 -4.19 19.90 -1.53
C SER A 34 -3.76 18.46 -1.24
N ILE A 35 -3.69 17.59 -2.26
CA ILE A 35 -3.14 16.23 -2.15
C ILE A 35 -1.64 16.28 -1.83
N ASP A 36 -0.84 17.05 -2.57
CA ASP A 36 0.61 17.18 -2.29
C ASP A 36 0.87 17.69 -0.88
N ASN A 37 0.13 18.72 -0.45
CA ASN A 37 0.23 19.26 0.90
C ASN A 37 -0.20 18.23 1.96
N SER A 38 -1.22 17.41 1.67
CA SER A 38 -1.63 16.30 2.54
C SER A 38 -0.51 15.28 2.70
N VAL A 39 0.13 14.87 1.59
CA VAL A 39 1.27 13.96 1.58
C VAL A 39 2.45 14.53 2.37
N GLU A 40 2.85 15.78 2.13
CA GLU A 40 3.90 16.43 2.89
C GLU A 40 3.57 16.49 4.39
N THR A 41 2.35 16.90 4.73
CA THR A 41 1.88 17.00 6.12
C THR A 41 1.88 15.64 6.80
N ALA A 42 1.46 14.58 6.10
CA ALA A 42 1.46 13.21 6.61
C ALA A 42 2.88 12.73 6.93
N ILE A 43 3.82 12.88 5.99
CA ILE A 43 5.22 12.47 6.19
C ILE A 43 5.85 13.26 7.34
N ARG A 44 5.71 14.58 7.32
CA ARG A 44 6.25 15.46 8.37
C ARG A 44 5.68 15.08 9.72
N THR A 45 4.36 14.93 9.83
CA THR A 45 3.73 14.56 11.10
C THR A 45 4.29 13.24 11.60
N PHE A 46 4.38 12.22 10.75
CA PHE A 46 4.90 10.91 11.14
C PHE A 46 6.33 10.95 11.68
N ILE A 47 7.23 11.69 11.01
CA ILE A 47 8.63 11.86 11.44
C ILE A 47 8.70 12.55 12.82
N PHE A 48 7.84 13.53 13.06
CA PHE A 48 7.85 14.31 14.29
C PHE A 48 7.08 13.64 15.45
N MET A 49 6.27 12.60 15.19
CA MET A 49 5.56 11.89 16.24
C MET A 49 6.50 11.25 17.29
N PRO A 50 6.02 11.11 18.54
CA PRO A 50 6.69 10.30 19.55
C PRO A 50 6.90 8.84 19.12
N PHE A 51 8.02 8.24 19.57
CA PHE A 51 8.34 6.83 19.32
C PHE A 51 7.21 5.88 19.76
N SER A 52 6.51 6.19 20.85
CA SER A 52 5.39 5.39 21.35
C SER A 52 4.29 5.19 20.30
N LEU A 53 4.14 6.13 19.36
CA LEU A 53 3.14 6.13 18.31
C LEU A 53 3.71 5.66 16.97
N SER A 54 4.80 6.25 16.50
CA SER A 54 5.39 5.89 15.19
C SER A 54 6.02 4.51 15.17
N LYS A 55 6.49 4.03 16.34
CA LYS A 55 7.36 2.86 16.51
C LYS A 55 8.67 2.95 15.71
N VAL A 56 9.03 4.15 15.27
CA VAL A 56 10.26 4.46 14.54
C VAL A 56 10.99 5.57 15.28
N LYS A 57 12.29 5.38 15.51
CA LYS A 57 13.11 6.34 16.24
C LYS A 57 13.75 7.32 15.26
N PHE A 58 13.29 8.57 15.31
CA PHE A 58 13.92 9.71 14.63
C PHE A 58 14.67 10.55 15.65
N SER A 59 15.97 10.73 15.44
CA SER A 59 16.81 11.58 16.28
C SER A 59 16.50 13.05 16.07
N PHE A 60 16.87 13.89 17.05
CA PHE A 60 16.72 15.34 16.94
C PHE A 60 17.54 15.90 15.76
N LYS A 61 18.76 15.41 15.59
CA LYS A 61 19.66 15.82 14.49
C LYS A 61 19.04 15.54 13.11
N GLU A 62 18.49 14.34 12.91
CA GLU A 62 17.80 14.00 11.65
C GLU A 62 16.61 14.93 11.39
N LYS A 63 15.82 15.26 12.44
CA LYS A 63 14.68 16.20 12.34
C LYS A 63 15.12 17.63 11.99
N GLU A 64 16.28 18.06 12.48
CA GLU A 64 16.85 19.37 12.17
C GLU A 64 17.38 19.42 10.74
N GLU A 65 18.07 18.36 10.29
CA GLU A 65 18.70 18.26 8.97
C GLU A 65 17.69 18.22 7.81
N ILE A 66 16.50 17.63 8.01
CA ILE A 66 15.42 17.65 7.01
C ILE A 66 14.85 19.06 6.83
N GLY A 67 14.78 19.88 7.89
CA GLY A 67 14.19 21.22 7.90
C GLY A 67 12.82 21.27 7.20
N ASN A 68 12.72 22.08 6.15
CA ASN A 68 11.54 22.20 5.29
C ASN A 68 11.69 21.54 3.91
N SER A 69 12.70 20.69 3.73
CA SER A 69 12.98 20.05 2.44
C SER A 69 12.15 18.78 2.28
N PHE A 70 11.17 18.80 1.37
CA PHE A 70 10.37 17.63 1.05
C PHE A 70 11.21 16.42 0.58
N PRO A 71 12.19 16.55 -0.33
CA PRO A 71 13.05 15.43 -0.70
C PRO A 71 13.80 14.81 0.49
N LYS A 72 14.29 15.62 1.43
CA LYS A 72 14.96 15.11 2.62
C LYS A 72 14.00 14.36 3.56
N MET A 73 12.76 14.82 3.68
CA MET A 73 11.73 14.12 4.46
C MET A 73 11.40 12.75 3.87
N VAL A 74 11.20 12.68 2.54
CA VAL A 74 10.92 11.42 1.83
C VAL A 74 12.09 10.44 1.98
N ASN A 75 13.33 10.91 1.83
CA ASN A 75 14.53 10.09 2.01
C ASN A 75 14.67 9.54 3.44
N LEU A 76 14.48 10.39 4.45
CA LEU A 76 14.55 9.96 5.85
C LEU A 76 13.47 8.93 6.18
N LEU A 77 12.25 9.12 5.65
CA LEU A 77 11.15 8.17 5.82
C LEU A 77 11.52 6.81 5.23
N ASN A 78 12.10 6.77 4.04
CA ASN A 78 12.54 5.53 3.42
C ASN A 78 13.69 4.85 4.19
N GLU A 79 14.67 5.61 4.66
CA GLU A 79 15.78 5.04 5.43
C GLU A 79 15.31 4.38 6.73
N LYS A 80 14.42 5.05 7.48
CA LYS A 80 14.04 4.60 8.84
C LYS A 80 12.76 3.79 8.91
N ALA A 81 11.89 3.92 7.91
CA ALA A 81 10.53 3.42 7.94
C ALA A 81 10.08 2.82 6.60
N ASN A 82 11.01 2.24 5.81
CA ASN A 82 10.68 1.57 4.54
C ASN A 82 9.52 0.56 4.68
N ASN A 83 9.50 -0.18 5.79
CA ASN A 83 8.42 -1.13 6.10
C ASN A 83 7.04 -0.46 6.28
N LYS A 84 7.01 0.81 6.68
CA LYS A 84 5.79 1.63 6.83
C LYS A 84 5.32 2.27 5.53
N ILE A 85 6.05 2.11 4.43
CA ILE A 85 5.65 2.61 3.10
C ILE A 85 5.67 1.50 2.04
N SER A 86 5.60 0.24 2.48
CA SER A 86 5.50 -0.90 1.55
C SER A 86 4.31 -0.74 0.61
N GLY A 87 4.52 -1.02 -0.68
CA GLY A 87 3.56 -0.81 -1.76
C GLY A 87 3.47 0.60 -2.31
N ILE A 88 4.21 1.56 -1.75
CA ILE A 88 4.34 2.93 -2.28
C ILE A 88 5.78 3.11 -2.74
N GLU A 89 6.00 3.47 -4.01
CA GLU A 89 7.34 3.75 -4.52
C GLU A 89 7.64 5.24 -4.31
N LEU A 90 8.81 5.55 -3.73
CA LEU A 90 9.19 6.96 -3.47
C LEU A 90 9.19 7.80 -4.75
N SER A 91 9.57 7.20 -5.87
CA SER A 91 9.59 7.84 -7.17
C SER A 91 8.23 8.38 -7.59
N ASP A 92 7.12 7.81 -7.10
CA ASP A 92 5.77 8.33 -7.37
C ASP A 92 5.52 9.63 -6.63
N ILE A 93 5.87 9.65 -5.34
CA ILE A 93 5.73 10.83 -4.49
C ILE A 93 6.59 11.96 -5.07
N GLU A 94 7.82 11.67 -5.47
CA GLU A 94 8.71 12.64 -6.12
C GLU A 94 8.19 13.09 -7.48
N PHE A 95 7.67 12.18 -8.30
CA PHE A 95 7.08 12.50 -9.61
C PHE A 95 5.93 13.48 -9.46
N TYR A 96 4.95 13.17 -8.61
CA TYR A 96 3.79 14.04 -8.42
C TYR A 96 4.13 15.35 -7.72
N HIS A 97 5.12 15.36 -6.81
CA HIS A 97 5.62 16.60 -6.22
C HIS A 97 6.27 17.51 -7.27
N ARG A 98 7.04 16.95 -8.22
CA ARG A 98 7.57 17.72 -9.36
C ARG A 98 6.46 18.25 -10.27
N LEU A 99 5.46 17.41 -10.56
CA LEU A 99 4.29 17.81 -11.36
C LEU A 99 3.55 18.97 -10.69
N ARG A 100 3.36 18.92 -9.37
CA ARG A 100 2.80 20.03 -8.59
C ARG A 100 3.59 21.32 -8.77
N ASN A 101 4.92 21.24 -8.69
CA ASN A 101 5.78 22.42 -8.82
C ASN A 101 5.66 23.06 -10.21
N GLN A 102 5.52 22.26 -11.27
CA GLN A 102 5.26 22.76 -12.62
C GLN A 102 3.92 23.50 -12.71
N LEU A 103 2.85 22.93 -12.13
CA LEU A 103 1.53 23.56 -12.10
C LEU A 103 1.52 24.93 -11.40
N TYR A 104 2.41 25.14 -10.43
CA TYR A 104 2.57 26.41 -9.72
C TYR A 104 3.38 27.45 -10.50
N HIS A 105 4.43 27.01 -11.21
CA HIS A 105 5.42 27.92 -11.78
C HIS A 105 5.21 28.24 -13.25
N ASP A 106 4.56 27.35 -14.02
CA ASP A 106 4.50 27.52 -15.47
C ASP A 106 3.41 28.51 -15.93
N GLY A 107 2.50 28.96 -15.06
CA GLY A 107 1.54 30.05 -15.36
C GLY A 107 0.58 29.80 -16.55
N THR A 108 0.67 28.64 -17.21
CA THR A 108 0.03 28.31 -18.49
C THR A 108 -1.43 27.87 -18.35
N GLY A 109 -2.00 27.86 -17.15
CA GLY A 109 -3.38 27.42 -16.94
C GLY A 109 -3.61 25.94 -17.24
N LEU A 110 -2.55 25.13 -17.34
CA LEU A 110 -2.63 23.68 -17.52
C LEU A 110 -3.49 23.07 -16.41
N SER A 111 -4.54 22.33 -16.79
CA SER A 111 -5.31 21.49 -15.86
C SER A 111 -4.52 20.22 -15.57
N VAL A 112 -4.78 19.61 -14.42
CA VAL A 112 -4.22 18.29 -14.11
C VAL A 112 -5.10 17.23 -14.76
N ASP A 113 -4.48 16.25 -15.40
CA ASP A 113 -5.22 15.10 -15.89
C ASP A 113 -5.89 14.33 -14.76
N LYS A 114 -7.12 13.88 -15.02
CA LYS A 114 -7.94 13.18 -14.03
C LYS A 114 -7.26 11.91 -13.51
N ASN A 115 -6.55 11.16 -14.36
CA ASN A 115 -5.88 9.94 -13.93
C ASN A 115 -4.71 10.25 -12.98
N HIS A 116 -3.95 11.31 -13.24
CA HIS A 116 -2.88 11.74 -12.34
C HIS A 116 -3.43 12.25 -11.01
N LEU A 117 -4.55 12.98 -11.04
CA LEU A 117 -5.24 13.45 -9.85
C LEU A 117 -5.72 12.28 -8.97
N GLU A 118 -6.42 11.31 -9.56
CA GLU A 118 -6.92 10.13 -8.87
C GLU A 118 -5.79 9.22 -8.38
N ALA A 119 -4.75 9.02 -9.19
CA ALA A 119 -3.59 8.22 -8.83
C ALA A 119 -2.83 8.84 -7.64
N TYR A 120 -2.60 10.16 -7.67
CA TYR A 120 -1.89 10.80 -6.58
C TYR A 120 -2.70 10.85 -5.30
N LYS A 121 -4.03 11.07 -5.40
CA LYS A 121 -4.95 10.93 -4.29
C LYS A 121 -4.84 9.52 -3.67
N THR A 122 -4.89 8.48 -4.49
CA THR A 122 -4.79 7.07 -4.06
C THR A 122 -3.47 6.82 -3.32
N ILE A 123 -2.35 7.36 -3.80
CA ILE A 123 -1.05 7.27 -3.11
C ILE A 123 -1.11 7.98 -1.75
N GLY A 124 -1.73 9.16 -1.66
CA GLY A 124 -1.93 9.88 -0.41
C GLY A 124 -2.77 9.09 0.61
N GLU A 125 -3.85 8.45 0.16
CA GLU A 125 -4.68 7.57 0.99
C GLU A 125 -3.89 6.34 1.49
N LEU A 126 -3.15 5.67 0.60
CA LEU A 126 -2.29 4.54 0.97
C LEU A 126 -1.19 4.96 1.96
N LEU A 127 -0.65 6.17 1.82
CA LEU A 127 0.35 6.70 2.74
C LEU A 127 -0.26 6.93 4.12
N LEU A 128 -1.45 7.55 4.20
CA LEU A 128 -2.17 7.75 5.45
C LEU A 128 -2.56 6.42 6.11
N LYS A 129 -3.01 5.45 5.31
CA LYS A 129 -3.26 4.07 5.74
C LYS A 129 -2.00 3.48 6.37
N ASN A 130 -0.86 3.56 5.70
CA ASN A 130 0.34 2.86 6.16
C ASN A 130 1.03 3.57 7.36
N LEU A 131 1.03 4.90 7.39
CA LEU A 131 1.68 5.67 8.45
C LEU A 131 0.83 5.78 9.73
N PHE A 132 -0.50 5.84 9.59
CA PHE A 132 -1.41 6.15 10.70
C PHE A 132 -2.51 5.12 10.91
N ASN A 133 -2.54 4.03 10.13
CA ASN A 133 -3.56 2.97 10.21
C ASN A 133 -4.99 3.51 10.00
N ILE A 134 -5.13 4.42 9.03
CA ILE A 134 -6.43 4.98 8.62
C ILE A 134 -6.99 4.13 7.48
N GLU A 135 -8.23 3.69 7.63
CA GLU A 135 -8.89 2.89 6.61
C GLU A 135 -9.54 3.79 5.56
N PHE A 136 -9.39 3.40 4.30
CA PHE A 136 -10.04 4.03 3.16
C PHE A 136 -10.79 2.96 2.36
N ASN A 137 -11.92 3.33 1.76
CA ASN A 137 -12.71 2.43 0.95
C ASN A 137 -12.23 2.50 -0.50
N TYR A 138 -11.44 1.51 -0.90
CA TYR A 138 -10.96 1.39 -2.26
C TYR A 138 -11.91 0.54 -3.11
N SER A 139 -12.16 0.96 -4.36
CA SER A 139 -12.66 0.08 -5.42
C SER A 139 -11.48 -0.37 -6.26
N THR A 140 -11.40 -1.67 -6.52
CA THR A 140 -10.47 -2.27 -7.51
C THR A 140 -11.23 -2.92 -8.67
N THR A 141 -12.53 -2.62 -8.80
CA THR A 141 -13.41 -3.25 -9.80
C THR A 141 -13.32 -2.58 -11.17
N ASP A 142 -12.90 -1.32 -11.19
CA ASP A 142 -12.69 -0.50 -12.36
C ASP A 142 -11.27 -0.66 -12.91
N LYS A 143 -11.12 -0.56 -14.24
CA LYS A 143 -9.84 -0.66 -14.93
C LYS A 143 -9.08 0.67 -14.95
N SER A 144 -8.92 1.28 -13.77
CA SER A 144 -8.27 2.59 -13.59
C SER A 144 -6.83 2.48 -13.11
N LEU A 145 -6.08 3.58 -13.24
CA LEU A 145 -4.73 3.69 -12.70
C LEU A 145 -4.71 3.54 -11.17
N SER A 146 -5.73 4.07 -10.50
CA SER A 146 -5.94 3.90 -9.05
C SER A 146 -6.05 2.44 -8.65
N SER A 147 -6.88 1.65 -9.35
CA SER A 147 -7.00 0.20 -9.13
C SER A 147 -5.67 -0.52 -9.30
N LEU A 148 -4.89 -0.17 -10.33
CA LEU A 148 -3.56 -0.74 -10.55
C LEU A 148 -2.60 -0.43 -9.38
N ILE A 149 -2.63 0.80 -8.85
CA ILE A 149 -1.80 1.21 -7.70
C ILE A 149 -2.19 0.44 -6.43
N ILE A 150 -3.50 0.28 -6.17
CA ILE A 150 -3.99 -0.46 -5.00
C ILE A 150 -3.59 -1.93 -5.10
N LEU A 151 -3.81 -2.57 -6.25
CA LEU A 151 -3.44 -3.97 -6.46
C LEU A 151 -1.92 -4.19 -6.37
N TRP A 152 -1.13 -3.23 -6.86
CA TRP A 152 0.32 -3.24 -6.66
C TRP A 152 0.69 -3.19 -5.18
N GLU A 153 0.07 -2.32 -4.39
CA GLU A 153 0.33 -2.23 -2.95
C GLU A 153 0.04 -3.54 -2.22
N GLU A 154 -1.09 -4.18 -2.56
CA GLU A 154 -1.48 -5.47 -1.99
C GLU A 154 -0.44 -6.57 -2.31
N ILE A 155 -0.03 -6.66 -3.58
CA ILE A 155 0.91 -7.68 -4.06
C ILE A 155 2.31 -7.45 -3.51
N ASP A 156 2.83 -6.22 -3.54
CA ASP A 156 4.16 -5.89 -3.03
C ASP A 156 4.26 -6.22 -1.53
N LYS A 157 3.22 -5.90 -0.76
CA LYS A 157 3.15 -6.29 0.66
C LYS A 157 3.14 -7.80 0.84
N LEU A 158 2.30 -8.51 0.08
CA LEU A 158 2.19 -9.97 0.16
C LEU A 158 3.53 -10.64 -0.13
N ILE A 159 4.21 -10.20 -1.20
CA ILE A 159 5.52 -10.73 -1.58
C ILE A 159 6.55 -10.43 -0.49
N LYS A 160 6.72 -9.18 -0.08
CA LYS A 160 7.69 -8.82 0.98
C LYS A 160 7.47 -9.60 2.27
N GLN A 161 6.22 -9.92 2.57
CA GLN A 161 5.87 -10.70 3.74
C GLN A 161 6.18 -12.20 3.57
N LEU A 162 5.97 -12.78 2.38
CA LEU A 162 6.45 -14.13 2.06
C LEU A 162 7.97 -14.21 2.17
N PHE A 163 8.70 -13.19 1.70
CA PHE A 163 10.14 -13.06 1.89
C PHE A 163 10.52 -13.05 3.38
N LEU A 164 9.88 -12.17 4.17
CA LEU A 164 10.15 -12.04 5.61
C LEU A 164 9.89 -13.34 6.38
N THR A 165 8.74 -13.99 6.14
CA THR A 165 8.34 -15.25 6.81
C THR A 165 9.32 -16.39 6.51
N ASN A 166 9.96 -16.36 5.34
CA ASN A 166 10.93 -17.35 4.91
C ASN A 166 12.39 -16.92 5.16
N ASN A 167 12.61 -15.89 5.98
CA ASN A 167 13.91 -15.33 6.33
C ASN A 167 14.76 -14.95 5.10
N ILE A 168 14.13 -14.44 4.04
CA ILE A 168 14.81 -13.93 2.85
C ILE A 168 14.80 -12.40 2.90
N ASP A 169 15.98 -11.82 2.78
CA ASP A 169 16.16 -10.37 2.75
C ASP A 169 15.80 -9.82 1.36
N PHE A 170 14.70 -9.08 1.28
CA PHE A 170 14.17 -8.48 0.06
C PHE A 170 15.11 -7.44 -0.58
N SER A 171 16.07 -6.89 0.18
CA SER A 171 17.03 -5.93 -0.34
C SER A 171 18.16 -6.58 -1.14
N ARG A 172 18.36 -7.91 -1.02
CA ARG A 172 19.44 -8.62 -1.71
C ARG A 172 19.22 -8.72 -3.21
N THR A 173 20.33 -8.77 -3.94
CA THR A 173 20.34 -8.99 -5.40
C THR A 173 19.78 -10.36 -5.75
N PHE A 174 20.26 -11.42 -5.08
CA PHE A 174 19.91 -12.83 -5.38
C PHE A 174 18.64 -13.32 -4.66
N LYS A 175 17.75 -12.39 -4.30
CA LYS A 175 16.53 -12.68 -3.52
C LYS A 175 15.61 -13.67 -4.25
N TRP A 176 15.55 -13.58 -5.57
CA TRP A 176 14.65 -14.38 -6.40
C TRP A 176 15.16 -15.80 -6.55
N GLU A 177 16.47 -15.97 -6.71
CA GLU A 177 17.16 -17.24 -6.75
C GLU A 177 17.02 -17.99 -5.42
N GLU A 178 17.19 -17.29 -4.30
CA GLU A 178 16.96 -17.87 -2.97
C GLU A 178 15.50 -18.31 -2.80
N ALA A 179 14.55 -17.50 -3.27
CA ALA A 179 13.13 -17.81 -3.15
C ALA A 179 12.68 -18.97 -4.08
N LEU A 180 13.29 -19.09 -5.26
CA LEU A 180 13.12 -20.25 -6.16
C LEU A 180 13.68 -21.53 -5.52
N GLN A 181 14.88 -21.47 -4.94
CA GLN A 181 15.49 -22.62 -4.26
C GLN A 181 14.65 -23.12 -3.08
N LYS A 182 14.00 -22.20 -2.36
CA LYS A 182 13.08 -22.50 -1.27
C LYS A 182 11.66 -22.85 -1.73
N ASN A 183 11.39 -22.88 -3.04
CA ASN A 183 10.06 -23.12 -3.63
C ASN A 183 8.96 -22.18 -3.11
N ILE A 184 9.32 -20.93 -2.78
CA ILE A 184 8.36 -19.92 -2.29
C ILE A 184 7.67 -19.24 -3.48
N PHE A 185 8.40 -19.04 -4.57
CA PHE A 185 7.86 -18.53 -5.82
C PHE A 185 8.31 -19.41 -6.98
N THR A 186 7.53 -19.36 -8.06
CA THR A 186 7.84 -19.94 -9.35
C THR A 186 8.44 -18.88 -10.30
N GLU A 187 9.15 -19.31 -11.34
CA GLU A 187 9.64 -18.39 -12.38
C GLU A 187 8.50 -17.59 -13.02
N HIS A 188 7.33 -18.22 -13.19
CA HIS A 188 6.13 -17.55 -13.69
C HIS A 188 5.67 -16.41 -12.78
N GLN A 189 5.58 -16.64 -11.47
CA GLN A 189 5.20 -15.61 -10.50
C GLN A 189 6.19 -14.43 -10.48
N ILE A 190 7.48 -14.72 -10.57
CA ILE A 190 8.53 -13.69 -10.61
C ILE A 190 8.43 -12.86 -11.89
N SER A 191 8.17 -13.51 -13.03
CA SER A 191 7.93 -12.86 -14.31
C SER A 191 6.69 -11.95 -14.25
N LEU A 192 5.56 -12.46 -13.75
CA LEU A 192 4.33 -11.69 -13.56
C LEU A 192 4.56 -10.47 -12.65
N PHE A 193 5.25 -10.64 -11.52
CA PHE A 193 5.54 -9.54 -10.60
C PHE A 193 6.43 -8.47 -11.25
N THR A 194 7.46 -8.89 -11.98
CA THR A 194 8.39 -7.99 -12.67
C THR A 194 7.66 -7.19 -13.76
N GLU A 195 6.81 -7.86 -14.55
CA GLU A 195 6.01 -7.21 -15.59
C GLU A 195 4.96 -6.27 -15.00
N LEU A 196 4.30 -6.67 -13.91
CA LEU A 196 3.39 -5.80 -13.17
C LEU A 196 4.09 -4.53 -12.70
N LYS A 197 5.27 -4.65 -12.07
CA LYS A 197 6.08 -3.51 -11.63
C LYS A 197 6.42 -2.59 -12.80
N ARG A 198 6.82 -3.18 -13.93
CA ARG A 198 7.17 -2.43 -15.15
C ARG A 198 5.98 -1.65 -15.69
N ILE A 199 4.83 -2.30 -15.89
CA ILE A 199 3.60 -1.67 -16.38
C ILE A 199 3.17 -0.56 -15.42
N ARG A 200 3.13 -0.85 -14.12
CA ARG A 200 2.71 0.11 -13.11
C ARG A 200 3.59 1.36 -13.13
N ASN A 201 4.92 1.20 -13.14
CA ASN A 201 5.84 2.34 -13.16
C ASN A 201 5.72 3.15 -14.47
N GLU A 202 5.62 2.46 -15.60
CA GLU A 202 5.39 3.09 -16.90
C GLU A 202 4.13 3.97 -16.85
N GLN A 203 3.02 3.45 -16.35
CA GLN A 203 1.73 4.16 -16.34
C GLN A 203 1.64 5.28 -15.29
N VAL A 204 2.21 5.08 -14.09
CA VAL A 204 2.19 6.09 -13.01
C VAL A 204 3.05 7.31 -13.37
N HIS A 205 4.20 7.09 -14.02
CA HIS A 205 5.14 8.16 -14.39
C HIS A 205 4.98 8.65 -15.84
N SER A 206 3.99 8.16 -16.58
CA SER A 206 3.66 8.64 -17.93
C SER A 206 3.13 10.06 -17.91
N LEU A 207 3.35 10.81 -18.99
CA LEU A 207 2.60 12.03 -19.24
C LEU A 207 1.12 11.68 -19.50
N SER A 208 0.22 12.63 -19.28
CA SER A 208 -1.23 12.37 -19.33
C SER A 208 -1.70 11.83 -20.68
N ASN A 209 -1.08 12.28 -21.77
CA ASN A 209 -1.37 11.83 -23.14
C ASN A 209 -0.75 10.46 -23.49
N GLU A 210 0.06 9.88 -22.60
CA GLU A 210 0.77 8.60 -22.79
C GLU A 210 0.16 7.47 -21.95
N ILE A 211 -0.79 7.79 -21.05
CA ILE A 211 -1.50 6.81 -20.25
C ILE A 211 -2.29 5.87 -21.18
N ASN A 212 -2.00 4.58 -21.06
CA ASN A 212 -2.53 3.52 -21.90
C ASN A 212 -3.47 2.62 -21.10
N LEU A 213 -4.78 2.80 -21.30
CA LEU A 213 -5.82 2.05 -20.62
C LEU A 213 -5.76 0.54 -20.88
N THR A 214 -5.30 0.12 -22.07
CA THR A 214 -5.11 -1.30 -22.39
C THR A 214 -3.96 -1.90 -21.58
N ARG A 215 -2.85 -1.15 -21.41
CA ARG A 215 -1.73 -1.55 -20.54
C ARG A 215 -2.15 -1.60 -19.08
N ILE A 216 -2.93 -0.63 -18.61
CA ILE A 216 -3.50 -0.65 -17.25
C ILE A 216 -4.37 -1.89 -17.04
N SER A 217 -5.27 -2.16 -17.98
CA SER A 217 -6.15 -3.34 -17.95
C SER A 217 -5.36 -4.63 -17.86
N TYR A 218 -4.30 -4.75 -18.66
CA TYR A 218 -3.41 -5.91 -18.63
C TYR A 218 -2.64 -6.03 -17.31
N GLY A 219 -2.15 -4.92 -16.75
CA GLY A 219 -1.53 -4.90 -15.44
C GLY A 219 -2.48 -5.38 -14.33
N ILE A 220 -3.75 -4.99 -14.38
CA ILE A 220 -4.79 -5.44 -13.44
C ILE A 220 -5.05 -6.95 -13.60
N GLU A 221 -5.05 -7.46 -14.83
CA GLU A 221 -5.20 -8.89 -15.10
C GLU A 221 -4.01 -9.70 -14.55
N ILE A 222 -2.78 -9.24 -14.78
CA ILE A 222 -1.56 -9.80 -14.18
C ILE A 222 -1.65 -9.80 -12.65
N ALA A 223 -2.07 -8.68 -12.07
CA ALA A 223 -2.20 -8.55 -10.62
C ALA A 223 -3.22 -9.56 -10.06
N SER A 224 -4.36 -9.70 -10.73
CA SER A 224 -5.39 -10.68 -10.34
C SER A 224 -4.88 -12.11 -10.43
N GLU A 225 -4.16 -12.46 -11.49
CA GLU A 225 -3.54 -13.78 -11.66
C GLU A 225 -2.50 -14.04 -10.58
N LEU A 226 -1.55 -13.12 -10.39
CA LEU A 226 -0.48 -13.24 -9.41
C LEU A 226 -1.06 -13.42 -8.01
N ARG A 227 -2.04 -12.59 -7.62
CA ARG A 227 -2.73 -12.73 -6.33
C ARG A 227 -3.33 -14.12 -6.14
N LYS A 228 -4.04 -14.66 -7.14
CA LYS A 228 -4.64 -16.01 -7.05
C LYS A 228 -3.59 -17.10 -6.88
N THR A 229 -2.44 -16.97 -7.54
CA THR A 229 -1.36 -17.94 -7.37
C THR A 229 -0.77 -17.85 -5.95
N LEU A 230 -0.46 -16.63 -5.49
CA LEU A 230 0.07 -16.36 -4.15
C LEU A 230 -0.88 -16.75 -3.00
N GLU A 231 -2.20 -16.68 -3.22
CA GLU A 231 -3.21 -17.17 -2.28
C GLU A 231 -3.01 -18.65 -1.94
N LYS A 232 -2.61 -19.47 -2.92
CA LYS A 232 -2.39 -20.89 -2.71
C LYS A 232 -1.20 -21.12 -1.78
N GLU A 233 -0.06 -20.49 -2.04
CA GLU A 233 1.11 -20.63 -1.16
C GLU A 233 0.84 -20.08 0.24
N MET A 234 0.09 -18.98 0.35
CA MET A 234 -0.27 -18.42 1.66
C MET A 234 -1.21 -19.33 2.45
N LYS A 235 -2.18 -19.99 1.79
CA LYS A 235 -3.03 -21.01 2.41
C LYS A 235 -2.21 -22.13 3.03
N ASP A 236 -1.22 -22.63 2.29
CA ASP A 236 -0.35 -23.72 2.76
C ASP A 236 0.49 -23.30 3.97
N ASN A 237 1.01 -22.07 3.97
CA ASN A 237 1.74 -21.49 5.11
C ASN A 237 0.86 -21.33 6.35
N ILE A 238 -0.34 -20.76 6.19
CA ILE A 238 -1.31 -20.62 7.29
C ILE A 238 -1.68 -21.99 7.83
N LEU A 239 -1.99 -22.96 6.97
CA LEU A 239 -2.37 -24.30 7.40
C LEU A 239 -1.24 -25.00 8.16
N THR A 240 0.02 -24.79 7.74
CA THR A 240 1.20 -25.32 8.43
C THR A 240 1.32 -24.73 9.84
N TYR A 241 1.19 -23.41 9.97
CA TYR A 241 1.21 -22.73 11.27
C TYR A 241 0.12 -23.24 12.22
N PHE A 242 -1.11 -23.41 11.74
CA PHE A 242 -2.21 -23.97 12.52
C PHE A 242 -1.94 -25.41 12.97
N LYS A 243 -1.26 -26.24 12.16
CA LYS A 243 -0.84 -27.59 12.54
C LYS A 243 0.26 -27.60 13.61
N GLU A 244 1.13 -26.60 13.61
CA GLU A 244 2.15 -26.42 14.65
C GLU A 244 1.54 -25.93 15.97
N HIS A 245 0.37 -25.29 15.92
CA HIS A 245 -0.35 -24.73 17.08
C HIS A 245 -1.78 -25.32 17.20
N PRO A 246 -1.94 -26.65 17.32
CA PRO A 246 -3.23 -27.31 17.13
C PRO A 246 -4.26 -27.01 18.21
N THR A 247 -3.84 -26.52 19.38
CA THR A 247 -4.72 -26.17 20.51
C THR A 247 -5.01 -24.68 20.60
N GLU A 248 -4.36 -23.86 19.77
CA GLU A 248 -4.55 -22.41 19.79
C GLU A 248 -5.70 -21.99 18.87
N VAL A 249 -6.37 -20.92 19.26
CA VAL A 249 -7.47 -20.32 18.52
C VAL A 249 -7.08 -18.90 18.10
N PHE A 250 -7.34 -18.56 16.84
CA PHE A 250 -6.89 -17.28 16.28
C PHE A 250 -8.06 -16.49 15.69
N ALA A 251 -8.14 -15.20 16.03
CA ALA A 251 -9.00 -14.26 15.34
C ALA A 251 -8.40 -13.88 13.97
N ILE A 252 -9.23 -13.55 12.97
CA ILE A 252 -8.77 -13.06 11.65
C ILE A 252 -7.77 -11.92 11.78
N ARG A 253 -7.98 -11.00 12.73
CA ARG A 253 -7.06 -9.89 12.98
C ARG A 253 -5.68 -10.38 13.42
N ALA A 254 -5.63 -11.38 14.31
CA ALA A 254 -4.37 -11.98 14.75
C ALA A 254 -3.65 -12.65 13.58
N ILE A 255 -4.37 -13.37 12.73
CA ILE A 255 -3.83 -14.01 11.52
C ILE A 255 -3.27 -12.95 10.55
N GLY A 256 -4.02 -11.88 10.31
CA GLY A 256 -3.54 -10.73 9.52
C GLY A 256 -2.25 -10.13 10.08
N HIS A 257 -2.10 -10.08 11.41
CA HIS A 257 -0.86 -9.62 12.04
C HIS A 257 0.29 -10.62 11.95
N ILE A 258 0.05 -11.91 12.24
CA ILE A 258 1.06 -12.98 12.19
C ILE A 258 1.67 -13.08 10.80
N PHE A 259 0.80 -13.06 9.78
CA PHE A 259 1.20 -13.19 8.39
C PHE A 259 1.33 -11.85 7.67
N SER A 260 1.36 -10.71 8.37
CA SER A 260 1.33 -9.32 7.86
C SER A 260 0.54 -9.12 6.55
N ILE A 261 -0.62 -9.75 6.42
CA ILE A 261 -1.53 -9.61 5.29
C ILE A 261 -2.70 -8.70 5.66
N SER A 262 -3.33 -8.10 4.65
CA SER A 262 -4.52 -7.28 4.88
C SER A 262 -5.64 -8.10 5.52
N LYS A 263 -6.48 -7.46 6.34
CA LYS A 263 -7.63 -8.12 6.96
C LYS A 263 -8.54 -8.76 5.91
N SER A 264 -8.77 -8.09 4.78
CA SER A 264 -9.59 -8.60 3.68
C SER A 264 -8.99 -9.87 3.07
N PHE A 265 -7.69 -9.91 2.85
CA PHE A 265 -6.99 -11.08 2.32
C PHE A 265 -6.98 -12.25 3.33
N ALA A 266 -6.72 -11.95 4.60
CA ALA A 266 -6.82 -12.92 5.69
C ALA A 266 -8.23 -13.51 5.79
N THR A 267 -9.27 -12.67 5.75
CA THR A 267 -10.67 -13.11 5.73
C THR A 267 -10.92 -14.05 4.56
N GLN A 268 -10.53 -13.67 3.34
CA GLN A 268 -10.74 -14.49 2.14
C GLN A 268 -10.07 -15.87 2.25
N ILE A 269 -8.82 -15.91 2.73
CA ILE A 269 -8.09 -17.18 2.90
C ILE A 269 -8.76 -18.05 3.97
N ILE A 270 -9.04 -17.48 5.15
CA ILE A 270 -9.58 -18.23 6.28
C ILE A 270 -11.00 -18.74 6.01
N GLU A 271 -11.86 -17.92 5.40
CA GLU A 271 -13.19 -18.37 4.97
C GLU A 271 -13.11 -19.47 3.91
N SER A 272 -12.12 -19.42 3.02
CA SER A 272 -11.90 -20.50 2.05
C SER A 272 -11.45 -21.78 2.74
N LEU A 273 -10.51 -21.71 3.68
CA LEU A 273 -10.02 -22.87 4.43
C LEU A 273 -11.10 -23.49 5.33
N GLU A 274 -11.98 -22.67 5.91
CA GLU A 274 -13.17 -23.11 6.66
C GLU A 274 -14.14 -23.85 5.72
N LYS A 275 -14.45 -23.29 4.54
CA LYS A 275 -15.31 -23.94 3.53
C LYS A 275 -14.73 -25.26 3.01
N GLU A 276 -13.41 -25.35 2.93
CA GLU A 276 -12.67 -26.58 2.55
C GLU A 276 -12.61 -27.61 3.70
N GLY A 277 -13.16 -27.30 4.88
CA GLY A 277 -13.16 -28.18 6.05
C GLY A 277 -11.78 -28.37 6.67
N LYS A 278 -10.84 -27.43 6.43
CA LYS A 278 -9.48 -27.45 7.01
C LYS A 278 -9.41 -26.74 8.35
N LEU A 279 -10.29 -25.77 8.56
CA LEU A 279 -10.42 -25.03 9.81
C LEU A 279 -11.86 -25.16 10.33
N ILE A 280 -12.01 -25.18 11.65
CA ILE A 280 -13.28 -24.96 12.34
C ILE A 280 -13.32 -23.55 12.90
N SER A 281 -14.53 -23.05 13.17
CA SER A 281 -14.71 -21.77 13.83
C SER A 281 -15.66 -21.85 15.02
N GLY A 282 -15.46 -20.94 15.96
CA GLY A 282 -16.32 -20.73 17.12
C GLY A 282 -16.48 -19.23 17.40
N ILE A 283 -17.50 -18.85 18.15
CA ILE A 283 -17.70 -17.49 18.62
C ILE A 283 -17.35 -17.45 20.11
N GLU A 284 -16.42 -16.58 20.50
CA GLU A 284 -16.08 -16.36 21.90
C GLU A 284 -17.24 -15.64 22.60
N GLU A 285 -17.80 -16.23 23.67
CA GLU A 285 -19.03 -15.75 24.32
C GLU A 285 -18.89 -14.33 24.91
N GLU A 286 -17.72 -13.99 25.45
CA GLU A 286 -17.49 -12.70 26.10
C GLU A 286 -17.32 -11.54 25.11
N THR A 287 -16.67 -11.79 23.98
CA THR A 287 -16.26 -10.74 23.04
C THR A 287 -17.08 -10.74 21.74
N GLY A 288 -17.78 -11.83 21.44
CA GLY A 288 -18.45 -12.07 20.17
C GLY A 288 -17.50 -12.26 18.99
N ILE A 289 -16.20 -12.42 19.23
CA ILE A 289 -15.19 -12.56 18.18
C ILE A 289 -15.23 -13.97 17.60
N LYS A 290 -15.24 -14.08 16.27
CA LYS A 290 -15.09 -15.34 15.56
C LYS A 290 -13.62 -15.77 15.60
N LEU A 291 -13.37 -16.94 16.19
CA LEU A 291 -12.06 -17.58 16.33
C LEU A 291 -12.00 -18.83 15.46
N PHE A 292 -10.79 -19.17 15.01
CA PHE A 292 -10.53 -20.29 14.11
C PHE A 292 -9.49 -21.23 14.71
N GLN A 293 -9.62 -22.52 14.44
CA GLN A 293 -8.71 -23.60 14.85
C GLN A 293 -8.56 -24.63 13.73
N ILE A 294 -7.47 -25.40 13.75
CA ILE A 294 -7.32 -26.56 12.87
C ILE A 294 -8.39 -27.62 13.19
N CYS A 295 -8.94 -28.25 12.14
CA CYS A 295 -9.79 -29.44 12.29
C CYS A 295 -9.02 -30.64 12.84
#